data_AF-G0NEX7-F1
#
_entry.id   AF-G0NEX7-F1
#
_cell.length_a   1.000
_cell.length_b   1.000
_cell.length_c   1.000
_cell.angle_alpha   90.00
_cell.angle_beta   90.00
_cell.angle_gamma   90.00
#
_symmetry.space_group_name_H-M   'P 1'
#
loop_
_entity.id
_entity.type
_entity.pdbx_description
1 polymer ?
#
loop_
_entity_poly.entity_id
_entity_poly.type
_entity_poly.pdbx_seq_one_letter_code
_entity_poly.pdbx_strand_id
1 'polypeptide(L)'
;MKFFITFSLLFFLFPLIFTESSPFGCSTEDLQLTTTCRPKLTKLTDEMKKNPLNSGFPSVETLQKMSGYCKEAMDCVKTAKCDAIKEKMNKFSKTCQTIDFMKGPYAQCAAKLKASKDKTECIQWYFSDKSRMSTEQKCAQFKAKKSCIEKDFGKSCGDSTLKSFRENLDYVSKFVGCPVH
;
A
#
# COMPACT_ATOMS: atom_id res chain seq x y z
N MET A 1 -37.46 -39.79 -64.31
CA MET A 1 -38.59 -39.12 -63.60
C MET A 1 -38.48 -39.47 -62.12
N LYS A 2 -38.58 -38.46 -61.23
CA LYS A 2 -38.53 -38.49 -59.74
C LYS A 2 -37.10 -38.54 -59.15
N PHE A 3 -36.47 -37.40 -58.81
CA PHE A 3 -36.58 -36.62 -57.55
C PHE A 3 -36.52 -37.47 -56.27
N PHE A 4 -35.49 -37.28 -55.46
CA PHE A 4 -35.62 -36.78 -54.08
C PHE A 4 -34.24 -36.40 -53.51
N ILE A 5 -34.07 -35.09 -53.29
CA ILE A 5 -32.98 -34.48 -52.52
C ILE A 5 -33.36 -34.65 -51.06
N THR A 6 -32.60 -35.42 -50.28
CA THR A 6 -32.71 -35.41 -48.82
C THR A 6 -31.53 -34.66 -48.23
N PHE A 7 -31.83 -33.40 -47.90
CA PHE A 7 -31.01 -32.45 -47.19
C PHE A 7 -30.95 -32.87 -45.72
N SER A 8 -30.05 -33.79 -45.36
CA SER A 8 -29.80 -34.13 -43.95
C SER A 8 -28.93 -33.06 -43.32
N LEU A 9 -29.60 -32.05 -42.77
CA LEU A 9 -29.11 -31.12 -41.76
C LEU A 9 -28.54 -31.91 -40.57
N LEU A 10 -27.23 -32.19 -40.62
CA LEU A 10 -26.46 -32.55 -39.43
C LEU A 10 -26.32 -31.28 -38.59
N PHE A 11 -27.32 -31.08 -37.74
CA PHE A 11 -27.29 -30.18 -36.59
C PHE A 11 -26.02 -30.50 -35.79
N PHE A 12 -25.01 -29.66 -35.95
CA PHE A 12 -23.90 -29.53 -35.01
C PHE A 12 -24.52 -29.25 -33.63
N LEU A 13 -24.69 -30.28 -32.82
CA LEU A 13 -24.81 -30.16 -31.37
C LEU A 13 -23.42 -29.77 -30.84
N PHE A 14 -23.01 -28.54 -31.12
CA PHE A 14 -22.03 -27.87 -30.29
C PHE A 14 -22.70 -27.75 -28.91
N PRO A 15 -22.14 -28.34 -27.85
CA PRO A 15 -22.52 -27.89 -26.52
C PRO A 15 -22.13 -26.41 -26.48
N LEU A 16 -23.15 -25.55 -26.45
CA LEU A 16 -23.01 -24.20 -25.93
C LEU A 16 -22.43 -24.38 -24.53
N ILE A 17 -21.11 -24.30 -24.42
CA ILE A 17 -20.43 -24.06 -23.17
C ILE A 17 -20.95 -22.69 -22.77
N PHE A 18 -22.03 -22.67 -21.97
CA PHE A 18 -22.43 -21.51 -21.23
C PHE A 18 -21.28 -21.23 -20.27
N THR A 19 -20.32 -20.44 -20.71
CA THR A 19 -19.50 -19.68 -19.78
C THR A 19 -20.48 -18.77 -19.07
N GLU A 20 -20.90 -19.16 -17.86
CA GLU A 20 -21.53 -18.27 -16.89
C GLU A 20 -20.52 -17.17 -16.54
N SER A 21 -20.31 -16.23 -17.46
CA SER A 21 -19.67 -14.98 -17.15
C SER A 21 -20.69 -14.19 -16.34
N SER A 22 -20.46 -14.12 -15.02
CA SER A 22 -21.11 -13.13 -14.17
C SER A 22 -20.99 -11.73 -14.80
N PRO A 23 -21.83 -10.75 -14.44
CA PRO A 23 -21.79 -9.39 -15.03
C PRO A 23 -20.43 -8.67 -14.96
N PHE A 24 -19.47 -9.23 -14.21
CA PHE A 24 -18.11 -8.72 -14.04
C PHE A 24 -17.02 -9.63 -14.67
N GLY A 25 -17.40 -10.69 -15.39
CA GLY A 25 -16.47 -11.65 -15.97
C GLY A 25 -15.68 -12.49 -14.95
N CYS A 26 -16.05 -12.45 -13.66
CA CYS A 26 -15.40 -13.26 -12.62
C CYS A 26 -16.03 -14.66 -12.53
N SER A 27 -15.20 -15.65 -12.19
CA SER A 27 -15.62 -17.01 -11.83
C SER A 27 -16.37 -17.06 -10.49
N THR A 28 -17.15 -18.11 -10.25
CA THR A 28 -17.82 -18.33 -8.97
C THR A 28 -16.82 -18.49 -7.83
N GLU A 29 -15.69 -19.13 -8.07
CA GLU A 29 -14.60 -19.28 -7.10
C GLU A 29 -14.02 -17.92 -6.70
N ASP A 30 -13.80 -17.03 -7.67
CA ASP A 30 -13.36 -15.65 -7.42
C ASP A 30 -14.38 -14.86 -6.59
N LEU A 31 -15.67 -15.00 -6.91
CA LEU A 31 -16.74 -14.35 -6.15
C LEU A 31 -16.80 -14.87 -4.71
N GLN A 32 -16.59 -16.18 -4.49
CA GLN A 32 -16.49 -16.76 -3.16
C GLN A 32 -15.31 -16.21 -2.37
N LEU A 33 -14.13 -16.01 -2.99
CA LEU A 33 -12.98 -15.36 -2.34
C LEU A 33 -13.34 -13.97 -1.80
N THR A 34 -14.15 -13.18 -2.52
CA THR A 34 -14.57 -11.86 -2.02
C THR A 34 -15.42 -11.93 -0.76
N THR A 35 -16.10 -13.05 -0.52
CA THR A 35 -16.92 -13.27 0.68
C THR A 35 -16.06 -13.81 1.82
N THR A 36 -15.25 -14.83 1.55
CA THR A 36 -14.41 -15.48 2.56
C THR A 36 -13.25 -14.61 3.04
N CYS A 37 -12.67 -13.77 2.17
CA CYS A 37 -11.55 -12.90 2.52
C CYS A 37 -11.99 -11.53 3.08
N ARG A 38 -13.26 -11.14 2.92
CA ARG A 38 -13.76 -9.84 3.41
C ARG A 38 -13.48 -9.60 4.89
N PRO A 39 -13.71 -10.54 5.82
CA PRO A 39 -13.42 -10.32 7.23
C PRO A 39 -11.94 -9.98 7.49
N LYS A 40 -11.01 -10.58 6.73
CA LYS A 40 -9.56 -10.32 6.85
C LYS A 40 -9.19 -8.92 6.36
N LEU A 41 -9.79 -8.48 5.25
CA LEU A 41 -9.66 -7.11 4.74
C LEU A 41 -10.22 -6.07 5.73
N THR A 42 -11.33 -6.41 6.39
CA THR A 42 -11.97 -5.53 7.38
C THR A 42 -11.11 -5.34 8.63
N LYS A 43 -10.37 -6.36 9.09
CA LYS A 43 -9.45 -6.22 10.24
C LYS A 43 -8.47 -5.05 10.09
N LEU A 44 -7.84 -4.93 8.91
CA LEU A 44 -6.92 -3.82 8.64
C LEU A 44 -7.67 -2.49 8.64
N THR A 45 -8.82 -2.44 7.98
CA THR A 45 -9.64 -1.22 7.88
C THR A 45 -10.04 -0.69 9.25
N ASP A 46 -10.48 -1.58 10.14
CA ASP A 46 -10.90 -1.21 11.49
C ASP A 46 -9.72 -0.79 12.37
N GLU A 47 -8.56 -1.43 12.22
CA GLU A 47 -7.34 -1.01 12.90
C GLU A 47 -6.87 0.37 12.43
N MET A 48 -6.94 0.66 11.12
CA MET A 48 -6.62 1.98 10.57
C MET A 48 -7.60 3.08 10.98
N LYS A 49 -8.88 2.75 11.20
CA LYS A 49 -9.85 3.70 11.77
C LYS A 49 -9.49 4.07 13.21
N LYS A 50 -9.05 3.10 14.01
CA LYS A 50 -8.62 3.32 15.40
C LYS A 50 -7.27 4.04 15.47
N ASN A 51 -6.38 3.75 14.52
CA ASN A 51 -5.01 4.24 14.47
C ASN A 51 -4.69 4.82 13.08
N PRO A 52 -5.15 6.04 12.76
CA PRO A 52 -4.97 6.62 11.44
C PRO A 52 -3.49 6.83 11.11
N LEU A 53 -3.05 6.44 9.90
CA LEU A 53 -1.67 6.68 9.46
C LEU A 53 -1.36 8.16 9.17
N ASN A 54 -2.39 9.00 9.07
CA ASN A 54 -2.27 10.42 8.75
C ASN A 54 -2.22 11.35 9.99
N SER A 55 -2.52 10.84 11.19
CA SER A 55 -2.51 11.63 12.43
C SER A 55 -1.16 11.60 13.17
N GLY A 56 -0.21 10.80 12.69
CA GLY A 56 1.12 10.64 13.27
C GLY A 56 1.73 9.30 12.92
N PHE A 57 2.84 8.95 13.60
CA PHE A 57 3.37 7.59 13.56
C PHE A 57 2.63 6.75 14.61
N PRO A 58 1.85 5.72 14.23
CA PRO A 58 1.31 4.78 15.19
C PRO A 58 2.44 4.06 15.94
N SER A 59 2.11 3.40 17.06
CA SER A 59 3.11 2.61 17.79
C SER A 59 3.64 1.45 16.93
N VAL A 60 4.85 0.98 17.24
CA VAL A 60 5.47 -0.16 16.56
C VAL A 60 4.59 -1.41 16.65
N GLU A 61 4.00 -1.65 17.82
CA GLU A 61 3.08 -2.77 18.03
C GLU A 61 1.85 -2.67 17.12
N THR A 62 1.25 -1.48 17.02
CA THR A 62 0.12 -1.24 16.11
C THR A 62 0.51 -1.48 14.66
N LEU A 63 1.69 -1.01 14.22
CA LEU A 63 2.17 -1.20 12.86
C LEU A 63 2.51 -2.67 12.55
N GLN A 64 3.06 -3.41 13.51
CA GLN A 64 3.27 -4.86 13.39
C GLN A 64 1.94 -5.60 13.26
N LYS A 65 0.94 -5.24 14.06
CA LYS A 65 -0.40 -5.81 14.00
C LYS A 65 -1.08 -5.53 12.66
N MET A 66 -1.02 -4.29 12.17
CA MET A 66 -1.53 -3.92 10.84
C MET A 66 -0.82 -4.69 9.72
N SER A 67 0.50 -4.83 9.80
CA SER A 67 1.29 -5.62 8.85
C SER A 67 0.86 -7.10 8.84
N GLY A 68 0.57 -7.67 10.01
CA GLY A 68 -0.01 -9.00 10.12
C GLY A 68 -1.35 -9.13 9.39
N TYR A 69 -2.26 -8.16 9.58
CA TYR A 69 -3.54 -8.13 8.86
C TYR A 69 -3.38 -7.97 7.34
N CYS A 70 -2.41 -7.18 6.91
CA CYS A 70 -2.03 -7.08 5.51
C CYS A 70 -1.64 -8.43 4.92
N LYS A 71 -0.76 -9.17 5.59
CA LYS A 71 -0.35 -10.50 5.15
C LYS A 71 -1.54 -11.47 5.11
N GLU A 72 -2.34 -11.53 6.17
CA GLU A 72 -3.53 -12.39 6.21
C GLU A 72 -4.49 -12.12 5.04
N ALA A 73 -4.74 -10.85 4.73
CA ALA A 73 -5.66 -10.46 3.68
C ALA A 73 -5.09 -10.74 2.27
N MET A 74 -3.83 -10.39 2.02
CA MET A 74 -3.15 -10.65 0.74
C MET A 74 -3.03 -12.16 0.46
N ASP A 75 -2.67 -12.95 1.47
CA ASP A 75 -2.57 -14.40 1.35
C ASP A 75 -3.93 -15.06 1.03
N CYS A 76 -5.03 -14.48 1.53
CA CYS A 76 -6.37 -15.01 1.30
C CYS A 76 -6.81 -14.85 -0.16
N VAL A 77 -6.51 -13.72 -0.78
CA VAL A 77 -6.96 -13.40 -2.15
C VAL A 77 -5.93 -13.75 -3.24
N LYS A 78 -4.77 -14.30 -2.88
CA LYS A 78 -3.65 -14.53 -3.82
C LYS A 78 -4.01 -15.44 -5.00
N THR A 79 -5.01 -16.30 -4.85
CA THR A 79 -5.47 -17.22 -5.89
C THR A 79 -6.52 -16.61 -6.82
N ALA A 80 -6.95 -15.37 -6.56
CA ALA A 80 -7.97 -14.71 -7.36
C ALA A 80 -7.47 -14.48 -8.80
N LYS A 81 -8.25 -14.94 -9.76
CA LYS A 81 -7.96 -14.80 -11.20
C LYS A 81 -8.68 -13.61 -11.80
N CYS A 82 -9.81 -13.20 -11.23
CA CYS A 82 -10.59 -12.07 -11.72
C CYS A 82 -9.84 -10.73 -11.62
N ASP A 83 -9.78 -9.99 -12.73
CA ASP A 83 -9.01 -8.75 -12.81
C ASP A 83 -9.61 -7.63 -11.95
N ALA A 84 -10.93 -7.57 -11.81
CA ALA A 84 -11.58 -6.61 -10.90
C ALA A 84 -11.15 -6.80 -9.43
N ILE A 85 -10.89 -8.06 -9.02
CA ILE A 85 -10.36 -8.35 -7.68
C ILE A 85 -8.90 -7.92 -7.60
N LYS A 86 -8.07 -8.29 -8.59
CA LYS A 86 -6.65 -7.89 -8.64
C LYS A 86 -6.48 -6.37 -8.60
N GLU A 87 -7.30 -5.62 -9.33
CA GLU A 87 -7.26 -4.16 -9.36
C GLU A 87 -7.57 -3.55 -7.98
N LYS A 88 -8.65 -4.01 -7.33
CA LYS A 88 -8.96 -3.58 -5.96
C LYS A 88 -7.83 -3.92 -4.98
N MET A 89 -7.23 -5.10 -5.14
CA MET A 89 -6.13 -5.54 -4.29
C MET A 89 -4.83 -4.79 -4.54
N ASN A 90 -4.61 -4.19 -5.72
CA ASN A 90 -3.46 -3.33 -5.96
C ASN A 90 -3.46 -2.11 -5.03
N LYS A 91 -4.61 -1.45 -4.86
CA LYS A 91 -4.73 -0.33 -3.91
C LYS A 91 -4.48 -0.77 -2.48
N PHE A 92 -5.03 -1.93 -2.07
CA PHE A 92 -4.80 -2.50 -0.75
C PHE A 92 -3.33 -2.85 -0.52
N SER A 93 -2.67 -3.44 -1.52
CA SER A 93 -1.24 -3.77 -1.49
C SER A 93 -0.37 -2.54 -1.27
N LYS A 94 -0.69 -1.40 -1.93
CA LYS A 94 0.03 -0.13 -1.69
C LYS A 94 -0.11 0.37 -0.25
N THR A 95 -1.30 0.21 0.35
CA THR A 95 -1.50 0.49 1.79
C THR A 95 -0.62 -0.40 2.65
N CYS A 96 -0.54 -1.70 2.33
CA CYS A 96 0.31 -2.64 3.05
C CYS A 96 1.79 -2.35 2.93
N GLN A 97 2.27 -1.97 1.75
CA GLN A 97 3.65 -1.50 1.55
C GLN A 97 3.95 -0.26 2.41
N THR A 98 2.99 0.66 2.53
CA THR A 98 3.14 1.84 3.39
C THR A 98 3.26 1.45 4.86
N ILE A 99 2.43 0.51 5.33
CA ILE A 99 2.50 -0.01 6.71
C ILE A 99 3.84 -0.71 6.97
N ASP A 100 4.31 -1.53 6.01
CA ASP A 100 5.60 -2.22 6.11
C ASP A 100 6.79 -1.27 6.09
N PHE A 101 6.69 -0.15 5.37
CA PHE A 101 7.66 0.92 5.47
C PHE A 101 7.61 1.59 6.84
N MET A 102 6.40 1.90 7.34
CA MET A 102 6.22 2.57 8.63
C MET A 102 6.63 1.71 9.83
N LYS A 103 6.53 0.38 9.74
CA LYS A 103 7.06 -0.52 10.78
C LYS A 103 8.60 -0.62 10.74
N GLY A 104 9.24 -0.17 9.66
CA GLY A 104 10.67 -0.30 9.42
C GLY A 104 11.54 0.66 10.25
N PRO A 105 12.87 0.47 10.23
CA PRO A 105 13.82 1.22 11.07
C PRO A 105 13.71 2.74 10.94
N TYR A 106 13.50 3.24 9.71
CA TYR A 106 13.35 4.67 9.46
C TYR A 106 12.19 5.30 10.23
N ALA A 107 10.98 4.75 10.11
CA ALA A 107 9.79 5.36 10.69
C ALA A 107 9.78 5.22 12.22
N GLN A 108 10.32 4.12 12.76
CA GLN A 108 10.53 3.99 14.21
C GLN A 108 11.50 5.05 14.74
N CYS A 109 12.61 5.27 14.04
CA CYS A 109 13.57 6.31 14.37
C CYS A 109 12.94 7.72 14.26
N ALA A 110 12.18 7.97 13.20
CA ALA A 110 11.51 9.25 12.98
C ALA A 110 10.55 9.58 14.14
N ALA A 111 9.79 8.59 14.64
CA ALA A 111 8.94 8.75 15.81
C ALA A 111 9.76 9.11 17.07
N LYS A 112 10.88 8.42 17.31
CA LYS A 112 11.80 8.71 18.43
C LYS A 112 12.39 10.12 18.34
N LEU A 113 12.90 10.52 17.17
CA LEU A 113 13.46 11.85 16.94
C LEU A 113 12.41 12.96 17.08
N LYS A 114 11.18 12.72 16.61
CA LYS A 114 10.05 13.65 16.80
C LYS A 114 9.69 13.83 18.28
N ALA A 115 9.79 12.77 19.09
CA ALA A 115 9.49 12.80 20.52
C ALA A 115 10.68 13.28 21.40
N SER A 116 11.91 13.29 20.88
CA SER A 116 13.10 13.74 21.62
C SER A 116 12.94 15.16 22.13
N LYS A 117 13.43 15.45 23.35
CA LYS A 117 13.52 16.83 23.85
C LYS A 117 14.77 17.55 23.33
N ASP A 118 15.81 16.79 23.02
CA ASP A 118 17.05 17.30 22.43
C ASP A 118 16.96 17.11 20.90
N LYS A 119 16.55 18.17 20.20
CA LYS A 119 16.44 18.19 18.74
C LYS A 119 17.43 19.21 18.19
N THR A 120 18.19 18.79 17.19
CA THR A 120 18.92 19.73 16.35
C THR A 120 17.96 20.61 15.56
N GLU A 121 18.46 21.72 15.02
CA GLU A 121 17.67 22.58 14.12
C GLU A 121 17.15 21.79 12.90
N CYS A 122 17.92 20.82 12.41
CA CYS A 122 17.53 20.01 11.25
C CYS A 122 16.36 19.08 11.56
N ILE A 123 16.38 18.40 12.71
CA ILE A 123 15.26 17.57 13.16
C ILE A 123 14.05 18.41 13.53
N GLN A 124 14.26 19.56 14.17
CA GLN A 124 13.19 20.50 14.50
C GLN A 124 12.50 21.03 13.24
N TRP A 125 13.28 21.44 12.23
CA TRP A 125 12.74 21.82 10.93
C TRP A 125 12.07 20.64 10.24
N TYR A 126 12.65 19.44 10.26
CA TYR A 126 12.09 18.26 9.59
C TYR A 126 10.65 17.96 10.06
N PHE A 127 10.40 18.03 11.37
CA PHE A 127 9.08 17.75 11.96
C PHE A 127 8.20 18.98 12.23
N SER A 128 8.63 20.19 11.85
CA SER A 128 7.81 21.40 12.00
C SER A 128 6.59 21.40 11.07
N ASP A 129 5.54 22.14 11.45
CA ASP A 129 4.48 22.48 10.51
C ASP A 129 5.03 23.39 9.39
N LYS A 130 4.75 23.02 8.14
CA LYS A 130 5.16 23.72 6.92
C LYS A 130 3.95 24.12 6.08
N SER A 131 2.75 24.15 6.66
CA SER A 131 1.50 24.52 5.98
C SER A 131 1.59 25.86 5.25
N ARG A 132 2.37 26.81 5.79
CA ARG A 132 2.60 28.15 5.22
C ARG A 132 3.65 28.22 4.10
N MET A 133 4.40 27.15 3.86
CA MET A 133 5.44 27.11 2.81
C MET A 133 4.88 26.56 1.50
N SER A 134 5.33 27.10 0.37
CA SER A 134 5.08 26.51 -0.95
C SER A 134 5.81 25.16 -1.10
N THR A 135 5.37 24.32 -2.03
CA THR A 135 6.05 23.05 -2.35
C THR A 135 7.50 23.28 -2.75
N GLU A 136 7.77 24.32 -3.53
CA GLU A 136 9.11 24.67 -4.00
C GLU A 136 10.04 25.07 -2.84
N GLN A 137 9.53 25.86 -1.89
CA GLN A 137 10.26 26.21 -0.67
C GLN A 137 10.54 24.98 0.20
N LYS A 138 9.57 24.08 0.36
CA LYS A 138 9.74 22.82 1.09
C LYS A 138 10.84 21.96 0.46
N CYS A 139 10.83 21.84 -0.87
CA CYS A 139 11.84 21.08 -1.59
C CYS A 139 13.24 21.70 -1.52
N ALA A 140 13.37 23.01 -1.70
CA ALA A 140 14.65 23.70 -1.58
C ALA A 140 15.26 23.53 -0.19
N GLN A 141 14.46 23.71 0.86
CA GLN A 141 14.89 23.54 2.24
C GLN A 141 15.22 22.07 2.56
N PHE A 142 14.42 21.12 2.08
CA PHE A 142 14.73 19.70 2.25
C PHE A 142 16.06 19.34 1.60
N LYS A 143 16.30 19.80 0.36
CA LYS A 143 17.57 19.57 -0.34
C LYS A 143 18.76 20.18 0.43
N ALA A 144 18.61 21.41 0.93
CA ALA A 144 19.65 22.09 1.70
C ALA A 144 19.94 21.40 3.05
N LYS A 145 18.90 20.92 3.74
CA LYS A 145 19.01 20.29 5.07
C LYS A 145 19.19 18.77 5.01
N LYS A 146 19.12 18.13 3.83
CA LYS A 146 19.17 16.66 3.68
C LYS A 146 20.38 16.06 4.39
N SER A 147 21.57 16.63 4.18
CA SER A 147 22.80 16.09 4.79
C SER A 147 22.78 16.12 6.32
N CYS A 148 22.28 17.18 6.95
CA CYS A 148 22.21 17.23 8.41
C CYS A 148 21.10 16.34 8.96
N ILE A 149 19.95 16.22 8.26
CA ILE A 149 18.91 15.26 8.62
C ILE A 149 19.47 13.83 8.58
N GLU A 150 20.16 13.44 7.51
CA GLU A 150 20.80 12.13 7.40
C GLU A 150 21.80 11.88 8.55
N LYS A 151 22.61 12.89 8.89
CA LYS A 151 23.57 12.80 10.00
C LYS A 151 22.86 12.57 11.34
N ASP A 152 21.75 13.26 11.60
CA ASP A 152 21.01 13.11 12.85
C ASP A 152 20.30 11.75 12.93
N PHE A 153 19.70 11.29 11.83
CA PHE A 153 19.14 9.93 11.74
C PHE A 153 20.23 8.85 11.94
N GLY A 154 21.38 8.99 11.29
CA GLY A 154 22.49 8.06 11.44
C GLY A 154 23.04 8.03 12.87
N LYS A 155 23.27 9.20 13.48
CA LYS A 155 23.78 9.32 14.85
C LYS A 155 22.81 8.74 15.88
N SER A 156 21.51 9.02 15.74
CA SER A 156 20.52 8.62 16.74
C SER A 156 20.00 7.20 16.58
N CYS A 157 20.13 6.61 15.38
CA CYS A 157 19.44 5.37 15.01
C CYS A 157 20.26 4.38 14.17
N GLY A 158 21.52 4.68 13.86
CA GLY A 158 22.47 3.78 13.22
C GLY A 158 22.32 3.64 11.69
N ASP A 159 23.22 2.87 11.09
CA ASP A 159 23.40 2.79 9.64
C ASP A 159 22.23 2.13 8.91
N SER A 160 21.53 1.18 9.54
CA SER A 160 20.36 0.53 8.93
C SER A 160 19.22 1.52 8.69
N THR A 161 19.04 2.47 9.61
CA THR A 161 18.09 3.58 9.47
C THR A 161 18.51 4.53 8.35
N LEU A 162 19.80 4.87 8.28
CA LEU A 162 20.33 5.74 7.25
C LEU A 162 20.19 5.11 5.85
N LYS A 163 20.44 3.81 5.74
CA LYS A 163 20.18 3.04 4.51
C LYS A 163 18.70 3.11 4.12
N SER A 164 17.80 2.82 5.06
CA SER A 164 16.35 2.89 4.82
C SER A 164 15.87 4.29 4.43
N PHE A 165 16.41 5.35 5.04
CA PHE A 165 16.15 6.74 4.66
C PHE A 165 16.48 7.01 3.19
N ARG A 166 17.68 6.57 2.76
CA ARG A 166 18.19 6.81 1.40
C ARG A 166 17.46 6.01 0.35
N GLU A 167 17.18 4.73 0.62
CA GLU A 167 16.47 3.84 -0.30
C GLU A 167 14.99 4.21 -0.48
N ASN A 168 14.41 4.95 0.47
CA ASN A 168 12.99 5.33 0.44
C ASN A 168 12.81 6.84 0.35
N LEU A 169 13.72 7.55 -0.32
CA LEU A 169 13.72 9.01 -0.37
C LEU A 169 12.38 9.58 -0.85
N ASP A 170 11.71 8.92 -1.81
CA ASP A 170 10.40 9.32 -2.33
C ASP A 170 9.28 9.30 -1.27
N TYR A 171 9.37 8.40 -0.29
CA TYR A 171 8.45 8.36 0.84
C TYR A 171 8.85 9.37 1.90
N VAL A 172 10.14 9.45 2.21
CA VAL A 172 10.71 10.39 3.19
C VAL A 172 10.39 11.84 2.81
N SER A 173 10.57 12.20 1.55
CA SER A 173 10.38 13.57 1.07
C SER A 173 8.90 14.01 1.11
N LYS A 174 7.95 13.07 0.98
CA LYS A 174 6.51 13.34 1.16
C LYS A 174 6.18 13.80 2.58
N PHE A 175 6.88 13.33 3.61
CA PHE A 175 6.66 13.79 4.99
C PHE A 175 6.97 15.28 5.19
N VAL A 176 7.88 15.83 4.40
CA VAL A 176 8.20 17.27 4.41
C VAL A 176 7.45 18.05 3.34
N GLY A 177 6.55 17.40 2.60
CA GLY A 177 5.78 18.00 1.51
C GLY A 177 6.61 18.36 0.28
N CYS A 178 7.68 17.60 0.02
CA CYS A 178 8.48 17.69 -1.20
C CYS A 178 8.35 16.39 -2.01
N PRO A 179 7.34 16.22 -2.87
CA PRO A 179 7.28 15.05 -3.74
C PRO A 179 8.48 15.05 -4.70
N VAL A 180 9.24 13.96 -4.76
CA VAL A 180 10.19 13.73 -5.86
C VAL A 180 9.34 13.36 -7.08
N HIS A 181 9.44 14.14 -8.15
CA HIS A 181 8.84 13.85 -9.46
C HIS A 181 9.92 13.30 -10.38
#